data_AF-A0A437JMG8-F1
#
_entry.id   AF-A0A437JMG8-F1
#
_cell.length_a   1.000
_cell.length_b   1.000
_cell.length_c   1.000
_cell.angle_alpha   90.00
_cell.angle_beta   90.00
_cell.angle_gamma   90.00
#
_symmetry.space_group_name_H-M   'P 1'
#
loop_
_entity.id
_entity.type
_entity.pdbx_description
1 polymer ?
#
loop_
_entity_poly.entity_id
_entity_poly.type
_entity_poly.pdbx_seq_one_letter_code
_entity_poly.pdbx_strand_id
1 'polypeptide(L)'
;MLDNENTDRKYATSSDVQAAIEQLGLSPAHKVHRAARVLMGGSEYQDPSELLDEAVKRCMQAAAGQPGRPWPLDVPFEAYLIKSMEGLASDSRDSWYQRNRVAIESLALEGQSADDVLGELDRHVPSVEDALIEVEERGRRENEAEANIARIKAHFADKPAVTNLIEGKLADLSAAETREMFDMTQTEYDSAHRAYRRGLEQLFADGGKR
;
A
#
# COMPACT_ATOMS: atom_id res chain seq x y z
N MET A 1 2.46 34.28 -29.02
CA MET A 1 1.14 33.95 -28.44
C MET A 1 1.18 32.46 -28.21
N LEU A 2 1.33 32.03 -26.97
CA LEU A 2 1.13 30.63 -26.60
C LEU A 2 -0.23 30.59 -25.92
N ASP A 3 -1.13 29.81 -26.51
CA ASP A 3 -2.51 29.67 -26.09
C ASP A 3 -2.56 29.19 -24.64
N ASN A 4 -3.13 30.05 -23.81
CA ASN A 4 -3.37 29.82 -22.39
C ASN A 4 -4.66 28.99 -22.25
N GLU A 5 -4.69 27.81 -22.86
CA GLU A 5 -5.78 26.86 -22.65
C GLU A 5 -5.52 26.14 -21.32
N ASN A 6 -6.24 26.58 -20.27
CA ASN A 6 -6.94 25.77 -19.27
C ASN A 6 -7.03 26.51 -17.92
N THR A 7 -7.71 27.65 -17.88
CA THR A 7 -8.00 28.39 -16.62
C THR A 7 -9.44 28.23 -16.13
N ASP A 8 -10.00 27.03 -16.23
CA ASP A 8 -11.34 26.75 -15.66
C ASP A 8 -11.41 25.42 -14.89
N ARG A 9 -10.25 24.88 -14.50
CA ARG A 9 -10.20 23.68 -13.67
C ARG A 9 -10.63 24.02 -12.24
N LYS A 10 -11.66 23.33 -11.75
CA LYS A 10 -12.15 23.49 -10.36
C LYS A 10 -11.24 22.74 -9.39
N TYR A 11 -10.78 23.44 -8.37
CA TYR A 11 -9.93 22.90 -7.32
C TYR A 11 -10.71 22.75 -6.02
N ALA A 12 -10.27 21.79 -5.21
CA ALA A 12 -10.87 21.47 -3.93
C ALA A 12 -10.68 22.59 -2.90
N THR A 13 -11.74 22.86 -2.14
CA THR A 13 -11.69 23.69 -0.94
C THR A 13 -11.25 22.87 0.28
N SER A 14 -10.95 23.51 1.41
CA SER A 14 -10.58 22.79 2.64
C SER A 14 -11.67 21.82 3.09
N SER A 15 -12.94 22.16 2.87
CA SER A 15 -14.07 21.28 3.19
C SER A 15 -14.11 20.05 2.28
N ASP A 16 -13.81 20.21 0.99
CA ASP A 16 -13.78 19.08 0.05
C ASP A 16 -12.66 18.11 0.40
N VAL A 17 -11.48 18.64 0.76
CA VAL A 17 -10.33 17.82 1.17
C VAL A 17 -10.62 17.07 2.48
N GLN A 18 -11.22 17.73 3.48
CA GLN A 18 -11.61 17.09 4.74
C GLN A 18 -12.60 15.94 4.51
N ALA A 19 -13.67 16.19 3.74
CA ALA A 19 -14.66 15.17 3.41
C ALA A 19 -14.03 13.98 2.68
N ALA A 20 -13.10 14.24 1.75
CA ALA A 20 -12.39 13.20 1.03
C ALA A 20 -11.47 12.38 1.95
N ILE A 21 -10.76 13.01 2.89
CA ILE A 21 -9.91 12.31 3.88
C ILE A 21 -10.76 11.40 4.78
N GLU A 22 -11.88 11.91 5.29
CA GLU A 22 -12.80 11.15 6.14
C GLU A 22 -13.40 9.96 5.39
N GLN A 23 -13.84 10.17 4.15
CA GLN A 23 -14.40 9.11 3.31
C GLN A 23 -13.35 8.05 2.98
N LEU A 24 -12.10 8.46 2.74
CA LEU A 24 -11.07 7.57 2.28
C LEU A 24 -10.54 6.65 3.39
N GLY A 25 -10.48 7.14 4.63
CA GLY A 25 -9.93 6.38 5.74
C GLY A 25 -8.46 6.02 5.48
N LEU A 26 -7.55 6.93 5.81
CA LEU A 26 -6.09 6.79 5.58
C LEU A 26 -5.42 5.78 6.52
N SER A 27 -6.01 4.60 6.67
CA SER A 27 -5.43 3.50 7.44
C SER A 27 -4.25 2.86 6.70
N PRO A 28 -3.33 2.15 7.41
CA PRO A 28 -2.22 1.44 6.79
C PRO A 28 -2.62 0.37 5.75
N ALA A 29 -3.85 -0.14 5.82
CA ALA A 29 -4.39 -1.10 4.85
C ALA A 29 -4.81 -0.43 3.53
N HIS A 30 -4.96 0.89 3.51
CA HIS A 30 -5.42 1.62 2.35
C HIS A 30 -4.33 1.66 1.26
N LYS A 31 -4.73 1.52 -0.02
CA LYS A 31 -3.77 1.47 -1.15
C LYS A 31 -2.88 2.71 -1.27
N VAL A 32 -3.36 3.87 -0.80
CA VAL A 32 -2.58 5.11 -0.77
C VAL A 32 -1.41 5.03 0.22
N HIS A 33 -1.62 4.45 1.41
CA HIS A 33 -0.53 4.23 2.38
C HIS A 33 0.50 3.23 1.83
N ARG A 34 0.02 2.16 1.18
CA ARG A 34 0.90 1.20 0.49
C ARG A 34 1.73 1.84 -0.63
N ALA A 35 1.13 2.75 -1.40
CA ALA A 35 1.87 3.50 -2.42
C ALA A 35 2.96 4.38 -1.79
N ALA A 36 2.69 5.03 -0.65
CA ALA A 36 3.68 5.81 0.07
C ALA A 36 4.91 4.98 0.48
N ARG A 37 4.68 3.73 0.92
CA ARG A 37 5.75 2.79 1.30
C ARG A 37 6.69 2.44 0.14
N VAL A 38 6.17 2.37 -1.08
CA VAL A 38 6.98 2.14 -2.27
C VAL A 38 7.72 3.42 -2.67
N LEU A 39 6.99 4.54 -2.72
CA LEU A 39 7.50 5.82 -3.23
C LEU A 39 8.58 6.45 -2.34
N MET A 40 8.59 6.16 -1.04
CA MET A 40 9.60 6.70 -0.11
C MET A 40 11.03 6.17 -0.36
N GLY A 41 11.20 5.12 -1.18
CA GLY A 41 12.52 4.57 -1.50
C GLY A 41 13.49 5.64 -2.03
N GLY A 42 14.69 5.72 -1.45
CA GLY A 42 15.73 6.68 -1.83
C GLY A 42 15.47 8.14 -1.43
N SER A 43 14.29 8.46 -0.91
CA SER A 43 13.95 9.80 -0.41
C SER A 43 14.38 9.99 1.05
N GLU A 44 14.18 11.19 1.60
CA GLU A 44 14.45 11.47 3.02
C GLU A 44 13.40 10.92 3.99
N TYR A 45 12.24 10.48 3.49
CA TYR A 45 11.15 9.97 4.30
C TYR A 45 11.49 8.59 4.88
N GLN A 46 11.22 8.38 6.17
CA GLN A 46 11.54 7.14 6.89
C GLN A 46 10.30 6.31 7.26
N ASP A 47 9.13 6.94 7.29
CA ASP A 47 7.85 6.29 7.48
C ASP A 47 6.91 6.60 6.30
N PRO A 48 6.18 5.63 5.71
CA PRO A 48 5.18 5.88 4.68
C PRO A 48 4.16 6.96 5.06
N SER A 49 3.85 7.06 6.36
CA SER A 49 2.93 8.04 6.92
C SER A 49 3.48 9.46 6.82
N GLU A 50 4.81 9.67 6.94
CA GLU A 50 5.42 10.99 6.76
C GLU A 50 5.21 11.54 5.35
N LEU A 51 5.41 10.68 4.34
CA LEU A 51 5.22 11.06 2.94
C LEU A 51 3.74 11.33 2.63
N LEU A 52 2.85 10.49 3.16
CA LEU A 52 1.40 10.67 3.02
C LEU A 52 0.90 11.94 3.72
N ASP A 53 1.32 12.17 4.96
CA ASP A 53 0.94 13.34 5.76
C ASP A 53 1.45 14.62 5.12
N GLU A 54 2.66 14.61 4.54
CA GLU A 54 3.17 15.76 3.81
C GLU A 54 2.36 16.01 2.52
N ALA A 55 1.95 14.98 1.79
CA ALA A 55 1.08 15.14 0.63
C ALA A 55 -0.30 15.72 1.01
N VAL A 56 -0.89 15.24 2.11
CA VAL A 56 -2.14 15.77 2.67
C VAL A 56 -1.97 17.22 3.12
N LYS A 57 -0.88 17.54 3.82
CA LYS A 57 -0.56 18.90 4.27
C LYS A 57 -0.41 19.86 3.10
N ARG A 58 0.30 19.48 2.04
CA ARG A 58 0.45 20.30 0.82
C ARG A 58 -0.89 20.52 0.11
N CYS A 59 -1.77 19.52 0.15
CA CYS A 59 -3.15 19.64 -0.34
C CYS A 59 -3.95 20.68 0.47
N MET A 60 -3.93 20.55 1.80
CA MET A 60 -4.66 21.43 2.72
C MET A 60 -4.16 22.88 2.65
N GLN A 61 -2.85 23.09 2.52
CA GLN A 61 -2.26 24.41 2.32
C GLN A 61 -2.79 25.06 1.03
N ALA A 62 -2.79 24.33 -0.09
CA ALA A 62 -3.32 24.83 -1.34
C ALA A 62 -4.82 25.14 -1.26
N ALA A 63 -5.59 24.26 -0.61
CA ALA A 63 -7.02 24.46 -0.39
C ALA A 63 -7.34 25.68 0.51
N ALA A 64 -6.40 26.05 1.39
CA ALA A 64 -6.46 27.26 2.22
C ALA A 64 -5.90 28.51 1.52
N GLY A 65 -5.56 28.44 0.23
CA GLY A 65 -5.00 29.55 -0.55
C GLY A 65 -3.52 29.83 -0.29
N GLN A 66 -2.80 28.91 0.34
CA GLN A 66 -1.36 28.98 0.54
C GLN A 66 -0.58 28.23 -0.56
N PRO A 67 0.73 28.49 -0.72
CA PRO A 67 1.55 27.66 -1.59
C PRO A 67 1.49 26.18 -1.18
N GLY A 68 1.17 25.31 -2.13
CA GLY A 68 0.96 23.88 -1.91
C GLY A 68 0.73 23.15 -3.22
N ARG A 69 0.14 21.94 -3.14
CA ARG A 69 -0.29 21.17 -4.32
C ARG A 69 -1.82 21.18 -4.36
N PRO A 70 -2.47 21.92 -5.28
CA PRO A 70 -3.94 22.00 -5.30
C PRO A 70 -4.54 20.73 -5.90
N TRP A 71 -5.53 20.14 -5.24
CA TRP A 71 -6.25 18.97 -5.74
C TRP A 71 -7.33 19.39 -6.74
N PRO A 72 -7.27 18.93 -8.01
CA PRO A 72 -8.34 19.17 -8.98
C PRO A 72 -9.52 18.23 -8.74
N LEU A 73 -10.74 18.75 -8.68
CA LEU A 73 -11.95 17.98 -8.35
C LEU A 73 -12.37 16.96 -9.44
N ASP A 74 -11.83 17.10 -10.65
CA ASP A 74 -11.99 16.13 -11.74
C ASP A 74 -11.03 14.93 -11.64
N VAL A 75 -10.11 14.93 -10.66
CA VAL A 75 -9.18 13.83 -10.39
C VAL A 75 -9.62 13.08 -9.13
N PRO A 76 -9.70 11.74 -9.13
CA PRO A 76 -9.95 10.97 -7.91
C PRO A 76 -8.91 11.29 -6.83
N PHE A 77 -9.37 11.54 -5.59
CA PHE A 77 -8.50 12.01 -4.50
C PHE A 77 -7.30 11.10 -4.25
N GLU A 78 -7.50 9.79 -4.33
CA GLU A 78 -6.45 8.77 -4.19
C GLU A 78 -5.34 8.93 -5.24
N ALA A 79 -5.73 9.10 -6.51
CA ALA A 79 -4.79 9.24 -7.62
C ALA A 79 -4.00 10.55 -7.48
N TYR A 80 -4.67 11.62 -7.03
CA TYR A 80 -4.04 12.88 -6.69
C TYR A 80 -2.99 12.72 -5.57
N LEU A 81 -3.32 12.01 -4.47
CA LEU A 81 -2.40 11.78 -3.36
C LEU A 81 -1.17 10.99 -3.82
N ILE A 82 -1.37 9.91 -4.58
CA ILE A 82 -0.27 9.10 -5.12
C ILE A 82 0.66 9.95 -5.98
N LYS A 83 0.12 10.75 -6.91
CA LYS A 83 0.91 11.65 -7.76
C LYS A 83 1.60 12.77 -6.98
N SER A 84 0.98 13.26 -5.91
CA SER A 84 1.59 14.25 -5.04
C SER A 84 2.78 13.67 -4.26
N MET A 85 2.63 12.45 -3.74
CA MET A 85 3.71 11.72 -3.06
C MET A 85 4.87 11.40 -4.01
N GLU A 86 4.58 10.98 -5.25
CA GLU A 86 5.60 10.72 -6.28
C GLU A 86 6.46 11.96 -6.54
N GLY A 87 5.82 13.12 -6.71
CA GLY A 87 6.53 14.40 -6.87
C GLY A 87 7.36 14.77 -5.64
N LEU A 88 6.81 14.63 -4.43
CA LEU A 88 7.53 14.95 -3.19
C LEU A 88 8.76 14.04 -2.97
N ALA A 89 8.61 12.74 -3.21
CA ALA A 89 9.71 11.80 -3.09
C ALA A 89 10.79 12.05 -4.16
N SER A 90 10.39 12.44 -5.38
CA SER A 90 11.35 12.83 -6.43
C SER A 90 12.10 14.10 -6.07
N ASP A 91 11.40 15.15 -5.66
CA ASP A 91 12.02 16.41 -5.25
C ASP A 91 13.00 16.19 -4.08
N SER A 92 12.67 15.28 -3.16
CA SER A 92 13.51 14.90 -2.04
C SER A 92 14.79 14.17 -2.49
N ARG A 93 14.66 13.17 -3.38
CA ARG A 93 15.80 12.45 -3.99
C ARG A 93 16.74 13.40 -4.70
N ASP A 94 16.19 14.29 -5.53
CA ASP A 94 16.97 15.27 -6.28
C ASP A 94 17.68 16.25 -5.35
N SER A 95 17.02 16.70 -4.27
CA SER A 95 17.66 17.59 -3.30
C SER A 95 18.77 16.89 -2.51
N TRP A 96 18.58 15.64 -2.10
CA TRP A 96 19.61 14.85 -1.45
C TRP A 96 20.82 14.62 -2.36
N TYR A 97 20.56 14.30 -3.64
CA TYR A 97 21.59 14.18 -4.68
C TYR A 97 22.42 15.47 -4.77
N GLN A 98 21.75 16.63 -4.93
CA GLN A 98 22.46 17.90 -5.09
C GLN A 98 23.29 18.27 -3.85
N ARG A 99 22.81 17.96 -2.65
CA ARG A 99 23.55 18.23 -1.40
C ARG A 99 24.77 17.32 -1.24
N ASN A 100 24.67 16.05 -1.64
CA ASN A 100 25.71 15.04 -1.41
C ASN A 100 26.60 14.79 -2.62
N ARG A 101 26.39 15.52 -3.73
CA ARG A 101 27.09 15.32 -5.00
C ARG A 101 28.60 15.24 -4.86
N VAL A 102 29.20 16.16 -4.10
CA VAL A 102 30.67 16.21 -3.88
C VAL A 102 31.19 14.97 -3.15
N ALA A 103 30.43 14.46 -2.17
CA ALA A 103 30.81 13.25 -1.44
C ALA A 103 30.68 12.01 -2.32
N ILE A 104 29.68 11.95 -3.20
CA ILE A 104 29.47 10.85 -4.13
C ILE A 104 30.52 10.88 -5.27
N GLU A 105 30.83 12.06 -5.80
CA GLU A 105 31.95 12.27 -6.74
C GLU A 105 33.28 11.77 -6.16
N SER A 106 33.48 11.86 -4.84
CA SER A 106 34.70 11.35 -4.19
C SER A 106 34.74 9.83 -4.04
N LEU A 107 33.60 9.15 -4.16
CA LEU A 107 33.49 7.68 -4.08
C LEU A 107 33.52 7.02 -5.48
N ALA A 108 33.43 7.82 -6.55
CA ALA A 108 33.50 7.32 -7.92
C ALA A 108 34.92 6.85 -8.28
N LEU A 109 35.03 5.70 -8.95
CA LEU A 109 36.30 5.23 -9.49
C LEU A 109 36.76 6.12 -10.66
N GLU A 110 38.06 6.13 -10.97
CA GLU A 110 38.59 6.88 -12.13
C GLU A 110 37.83 6.53 -13.42
N GLY A 111 37.13 7.52 -13.99
CA GLY A 111 36.34 7.37 -15.21
C GLY A 111 34.84 7.16 -14.98
N GLN A 112 34.37 7.06 -13.73
CA GLN A 112 32.94 7.09 -13.38
C GLN A 112 32.52 8.49 -12.95
N SER A 113 31.34 8.92 -13.40
CA SER A 113 30.67 10.10 -12.86
C SER A 113 29.84 9.74 -11.62
N ALA A 114 29.45 10.75 -10.83
CA ALA A 114 28.51 10.53 -9.72
C ALA A 114 27.16 9.95 -10.18
N ASP A 115 26.76 10.26 -11.42
CA ASP A 115 25.56 9.70 -12.05
C ASP A 115 25.69 8.20 -12.34
N ASP A 116 26.89 7.72 -12.66
CA ASP A 116 27.13 6.30 -12.95
C ASP A 116 27.03 5.45 -11.67
N VAL A 117 27.61 5.94 -10.56
CA VAL A 117 27.59 5.28 -9.25
C VAL A 117 26.16 5.22 -8.69
N LEU A 118 25.42 6.31 -8.82
CA LEU A 118 24.03 6.36 -8.36
C LEU A 118 23.09 5.60 -9.28
N GLY A 119 23.31 5.63 -10.59
CA GLY A 119 22.56 4.81 -11.53
C GLY A 119 22.74 3.31 -11.26
N GLU A 120 23.86 2.85 -10.69
CA GLU A 120 24.00 1.47 -10.20
C GLU A 120 23.22 1.20 -8.90
N LEU A 121 23.20 2.15 -7.96
CA LEU A 121 22.39 2.06 -6.73
C LEU A 121 20.87 2.11 -7.02
N ASP A 122 20.46 2.93 -7.99
CA ASP A 122 19.08 3.11 -8.43
C ASP A 122 18.60 1.97 -9.33
N ARG A 123 19.49 1.35 -10.13
CA ARG A 123 19.21 0.09 -10.87
C ARG A 123 18.92 -1.12 -9.97
N HIS A 124 19.20 -1.02 -8.67
CA HIS A 124 18.78 -2.00 -7.66
C HIS A 124 17.39 -1.73 -7.08
N VAL A 125 16.74 -0.64 -7.50
CA VAL A 125 15.33 -0.35 -7.22
C VAL A 125 14.51 -0.78 -8.46
N PRO A 126 13.42 -1.54 -8.30
CA PRO A 126 12.58 -1.93 -9.44
C PRO A 126 12.08 -0.69 -10.20
N SER A 127 12.05 -0.75 -11.53
CA SER A 127 11.51 0.34 -12.36
C SER A 127 10.04 0.62 -12.00
N VAL A 128 9.51 1.80 -12.32
CA VAL A 128 8.10 2.14 -12.05
C VAL A 128 7.14 1.11 -12.69
N GLU A 129 7.47 0.62 -13.87
CA GLU A 129 6.70 -0.41 -14.58
C GLU A 129 6.83 -1.78 -13.90
N ASP A 130 8.03 -2.16 -13.45
CA ASP A 130 8.24 -3.40 -12.70
C ASP A 130 7.57 -3.36 -11.31
N ALA A 131 7.60 -2.20 -10.65
CA ALA A 131 6.92 -1.97 -9.39
C ALA A 131 5.38 -1.99 -9.56
N LEU A 132 4.86 -1.45 -10.67
CA LEU A 132 3.44 -1.58 -11.01
C LEU A 132 3.05 -3.02 -11.31
N ILE A 133 3.86 -3.76 -12.06
CA ILE A 133 3.65 -5.19 -12.31
C ILE A 133 3.69 -5.96 -10.98
N GLU A 134 4.64 -5.66 -10.10
CA GLU A 134 4.73 -6.32 -8.80
C GLU A 134 3.56 -5.96 -7.88
N VAL A 135 3.04 -4.73 -7.96
CA VAL A 135 1.82 -4.27 -7.26
C VAL A 135 0.56 -4.91 -7.84
N GLU A 136 0.44 -5.05 -9.15
CA GLU A 136 -0.68 -5.74 -9.81
C GLU A 136 -0.64 -7.24 -9.51
N GLU A 137 0.53 -7.87 -9.59
CA GLU A 137 0.69 -9.27 -9.21
C GLU A 137 0.46 -9.48 -7.71
N ARG A 138 0.86 -8.53 -6.85
CA ARG A 138 0.59 -8.60 -5.41
C ARG A 138 -0.89 -8.38 -5.12
N GLY A 139 -1.54 -7.42 -5.77
CA GLY A 139 -2.99 -7.24 -5.72
C GLY A 139 -3.73 -8.47 -6.23
N ARG A 140 -3.20 -9.15 -7.25
CA ARG A 140 -3.71 -10.45 -7.71
C ARG A 140 -3.54 -11.53 -6.65
N ARG A 141 -2.37 -11.64 -6.00
CA ARG A 141 -2.12 -12.57 -4.88
C ARG A 141 -3.03 -12.28 -3.68
N GLU A 142 -3.29 -11.01 -3.37
CA GLU A 142 -4.19 -10.57 -2.29
C GLU A 142 -5.65 -10.87 -2.64
N ASN A 143 -6.11 -10.55 -3.85
CA ASN A 143 -7.44 -10.91 -4.34
C ASN A 143 -7.64 -12.43 -4.41
N GLU A 144 -6.60 -13.18 -4.80
CA GLU A 144 -6.58 -14.64 -4.76
C GLU A 144 -6.65 -15.14 -3.30
N ALA A 145 -5.98 -14.48 -2.36
CA ALA A 145 -6.06 -14.80 -0.94
C ALA A 145 -7.46 -14.52 -0.36
N GLU A 146 -8.06 -13.36 -0.66
CA GLU A 146 -9.44 -13.03 -0.27
C GLU A 146 -10.45 -13.99 -0.89
N ALA A 147 -10.32 -14.30 -2.18
CA ALA A 147 -11.17 -15.27 -2.86
C ALA A 147 -11.01 -16.68 -2.27
N ASN A 148 -9.78 -17.07 -1.90
CA ASN A 148 -9.53 -18.34 -1.24
C ASN A 148 -10.10 -18.37 0.18
N ILE A 149 -9.99 -17.29 0.96
CA ILE A 149 -10.62 -17.16 2.27
C ILE A 149 -12.14 -17.27 2.13
N ALA A 150 -12.75 -16.58 1.16
CA ALA A 150 -14.18 -16.68 0.89
C ALA A 150 -14.61 -18.11 0.51
N ARG A 151 -13.84 -18.80 -0.34
CA ARG A 151 -14.07 -20.21 -0.69
C ARG A 151 -13.95 -21.14 0.51
N ILE A 152 -12.95 -20.93 1.36
CA ILE A 152 -12.76 -21.69 2.61
C ILE A 152 -13.94 -21.44 3.55
N LYS A 153 -14.33 -20.19 3.81
CA LYS A 153 -15.48 -19.86 4.66
C LYS A 153 -16.78 -20.49 4.13
N ALA A 154 -17.02 -20.42 2.82
CA ALA A 154 -18.17 -21.04 2.19
C ALA A 154 -18.18 -22.58 2.33
N HIS A 155 -17.03 -23.23 2.19
CA HIS A 155 -16.90 -24.70 2.33
C HIS A 155 -17.20 -25.20 3.75
N PHE A 156 -16.95 -24.37 4.77
CA PHE A 156 -17.17 -24.72 6.18
C PHE A 156 -18.38 -24.02 6.80
N ALA A 157 -19.24 -23.37 6.01
CA ALA A 157 -20.36 -22.57 6.52
C ALA A 157 -21.36 -23.36 7.38
N ASP A 158 -21.45 -24.68 7.17
CA ASP A 158 -22.32 -25.61 7.92
C ASP A 158 -21.66 -26.20 9.18
N LYS A 159 -20.41 -25.83 9.49
CA LYS A 159 -19.61 -26.40 10.59
C LYS A 159 -19.16 -25.30 11.56
N PRO A 160 -20.02 -24.89 12.52
CA PRO A 160 -19.76 -23.75 13.39
C PRO A 160 -18.43 -23.79 14.13
N ALA A 161 -18.04 -24.95 14.66
CA ALA A 161 -16.76 -25.11 15.36
C ALA A 161 -15.54 -24.88 14.43
N VAL A 162 -15.66 -25.22 13.14
CA VAL A 162 -14.60 -24.97 12.15
C VAL A 162 -14.59 -23.52 11.71
N THR A 163 -15.76 -22.90 11.56
CA THR A 163 -15.90 -21.47 11.29
C THR A 163 -15.26 -20.63 12.39
N ASN A 164 -15.54 -20.94 13.65
CA ASN A 164 -14.95 -20.25 14.81
C ASN A 164 -13.41 -20.38 14.83
N LEU A 165 -12.88 -21.55 14.49
CA LEU A 165 -11.44 -21.75 14.33
C LEU A 165 -10.85 -20.88 13.20
N ILE A 166 -11.54 -20.76 12.07
CA ILE A 166 -11.12 -19.92 10.94
C ILE A 166 -11.12 -18.45 11.36
N GLU A 167 -12.16 -17.97 12.03
CA GLU A 167 -12.22 -16.58 12.50
C GLU A 167 -11.13 -16.28 13.54
N GLY A 168 -10.84 -17.21 14.46
CA GLY A 168 -9.73 -17.06 15.39
C GLY A 168 -8.37 -16.95 14.69
N LYS A 169 -8.14 -17.76 13.64
CA LYS A 169 -6.92 -17.67 12.81
C LYS A 169 -6.83 -16.36 12.02
N LEU A 170 -7.95 -15.83 11.52
CA LEU A 170 -7.97 -14.56 10.80
C LEU A 170 -7.75 -13.37 11.72
N ALA A 171 -8.10 -13.51 13.00
CA ALA A 171 -7.85 -12.51 14.05
C ALA A 171 -6.51 -12.70 14.79
N ASP A 172 -5.63 -13.59 14.30
CA ASP A 172 -4.34 -13.94 14.90
C ASP A 172 -4.41 -14.35 16.39
N LEU A 173 -5.53 -14.97 16.79
CA LEU A 173 -5.73 -15.45 18.15
C LEU A 173 -4.99 -16.77 18.39
N SER A 174 -4.46 -16.92 19.61
CA SER A 174 -3.94 -18.21 20.07
C SER A 174 -5.07 -19.24 20.25
N ALA A 175 -4.69 -20.51 20.39
CA ALA A 175 -5.64 -21.58 20.66
C ALA A 175 -6.40 -21.39 21.98
N ALA A 176 -5.81 -20.73 22.99
CA ALA A 176 -6.50 -20.41 24.24
C ALA A 176 -7.53 -19.30 24.04
N GLU A 177 -7.13 -18.20 23.40
CA GLU A 177 -8.00 -17.06 23.12
C GLU A 177 -9.15 -17.44 22.17
N THR A 178 -8.90 -18.27 21.16
CA THR A 178 -9.97 -18.75 20.26
C THR A 178 -11.00 -19.59 21.02
N ARG A 179 -10.53 -20.47 21.93
CA ARG A 179 -11.44 -21.28 22.74
C ARG A 179 -12.26 -20.44 23.71
N GLU A 180 -11.63 -19.46 24.34
CA GLU A 180 -12.31 -18.54 25.25
C GLU A 180 -13.32 -17.64 24.50
N MET A 181 -12.91 -17.03 23.39
CA MET A 181 -13.74 -16.10 22.62
C MET A 181 -14.97 -16.75 22.00
N PHE A 182 -14.87 -18.02 21.61
CA PHE A 182 -15.95 -18.76 20.95
C PHE A 182 -16.58 -19.84 21.84
N ASP A 183 -16.30 -19.83 23.14
CA ASP A 183 -16.78 -20.80 24.13
C ASP A 183 -16.60 -22.27 23.69
N MET A 184 -15.43 -22.56 23.10
CA MET A 184 -15.10 -23.90 22.62
C MET A 184 -14.35 -24.70 23.67
N THR A 185 -14.77 -25.93 23.88
CA THR A 185 -13.98 -26.88 24.66
C THR A 185 -12.69 -27.27 23.91
N GLN A 186 -11.69 -27.78 24.64
CA GLN A 186 -10.46 -28.31 24.03
C GLN A 186 -10.77 -29.40 22.99
N THR A 187 -11.73 -30.28 23.28
CA THR A 187 -12.13 -31.37 22.39
C THR A 187 -12.77 -30.85 21.10
N GLU A 188 -13.61 -29.82 21.18
CA GLU A 188 -14.23 -29.19 20.00
C GLU A 188 -13.19 -28.48 19.15
N TYR A 189 -12.25 -27.76 19.78
CA TYR A 189 -11.14 -27.11 19.08
C TYR A 189 -10.28 -28.13 18.31
N ASP A 190 -9.85 -29.21 18.96
CA ASP A 190 -9.04 -30.24 18.33
C ASP A 190 -9.79 -30.97 17.21
N SER A 191 -11.09 -31.20 17.40
CA SER A 191 -11.96 -31.81 16.38
C SER A 191 -12.15 -30.89 15.17
N ALA A 192 -12.36 -29.59 15.42
CA ALA A 192 -12.43 -28.56 14.39
C ALA A 192 -11.12 -28.45 13.61
N HIS A 193 -9.96 -28.53 14.28
CA HIS A 193 -8.65 -28.48 13.63
C HIS A 193 -8.44 -29.67 12.67
N ARG A 194 -8.82 -30.89 13.09
CA ARG A 194 -8.75 -32.08 12.23
C ARG A 194 -9.74 -32.00 11.07
N ALA A 195 -10.94 -31.49 11.29
CA ALA A 195 -11.95 -31.29 10.25
C ALA A 195 -11.54 -30.22 9.23
N TYR A 196 -10.97 -29.10 9.71
CA TYR A 196 -10.41 -28.02 8.91
C TYR A 196 -9.32 -28.54 7.99
N ARG A 197 -8.34 -29.28 8.53
CA ARG A 197 -7.25 -29.86 7.73
C ARG A 197 -7.78 -30.76 6.60
N ARG A 198 -8.67 -31.70 6.92
CA ARG A 198 -9.25 -32.61 5.92
C ARG A 198 -10.08 -31.89 4.86
N GLY A 199 -10.86 -30.88 5.27
CA GLY A 199 -11.65 -30.09 4.32
C GLY A 199 -10.78 -29.21 3.41
N LEU A 200 -9.66 -28.67 3.90
CA LEU A 200 -8.69 -27.99 3.04
C LEU A 200 -8.04 -28.96 2.03
N GLU A 201 -7.66 -30.15 2.48
CA GLU A 201 -7.13 -31.20 1.59
C GLU A 201 -8.14 -31.53 0.48
N GLN A 202 -9.45 -31.59 0.77
CA GLN A 202 -10.50 -31.79 -0.23
C GLN A 202 -10.71 -30.58 -1.14
N LEU A 203 -10.74 -29.36 -0.57
CA LEU A 203 -11.01 -28.12 -1.31
C LEU A 203 -9.92 -27.79 -2.33
N PHE A 204 -8.67 -28.17 -2.05
CA PHE A 204 -7.50 -27.87 -2.88
C PHE A 204 -6.91 -29.09 -3.61
N ALA A 205 -7.44 -30.31 -3.41
CA ALA A 205 -7.01 -31.50 -4.15
C ALA A 205 -7.20 -31.38 -5.68
N ASP A 206 -8.17 -30.59 -6.15
CA ASP A 206 -8.44 -30.39 -7.58
C ASP A 206 -7.55 -29.31 -8.24
N GLY A 207 -6.73 -28.58 -7.47
CA GLY A 207 -5.86 -27.51 -7.97
C GLY A 207 -4.55 -27.99 -8.63
N GLY A 208 -4.28 -29.30 -8.62
CA GLY A 208 -3.08 -29.92 -9.23
C GLY A 208 -3.30 -30.57 -10.59
N LYS A 209 -4.50 -30.44 -11.18
CA LYS A 209 -4.80 -30.90 -12.54
C LYS A 209 -5.50 -29.81 -13.33
N ARG A 210 -4.71 -28.89 -13.90
CA ARG A 210 -4.95 -28.24 -15.19
C ARG A 210 -3.79 -27.34 -15.54
#